data_AF-A0A1A9HH59-F1
#
_entry.id   AF-A0A1A9HH59-F1
#
_cell.length_a   1.000
_cell.length_b   1.000
_cell.length_c   1.000
_cell.angle_alpha   90.00
_cell.angle_beta   90.00
_cell.angle_gamma   90.00
#
_symmetry.space_group_name_H-M   'P 1'
#
loop_
_entity.id
_entity.type
_entity.pdbx_description
1 polymer ?
#
loop_
_entity_poly.entity_id
_entity_poly.type
_entity_poly.pdbx_seq_one_letter_code
_entity_poly.pdbx_strand_id
1 'polypeptide(L)'
;MSPSQFGALQRDTGSHSSHGHRFNHGHHHGQHHGTGRYLLRFESLFHAGRGLSFPCDERGQVTLDLLSEQARENYLFARAVVGHEYATPVVQRCDE
;
A
#
# COMPACT_ATOMS: atom_id res chain seq x y z
N MET A 1 -37.53 52.98 35.20
CA MET A 1 -36.53 54.06 35.30
C MET A 1 -35.19 53.41 35.65
N SER A 2 -34.19 53.59 34.77
CA SER A 2 -32.76 53.25 34.93
C SER A 2 -32.12 53.97 36.15
N PRO A 3 -30.81 53.87 36.48
CA PRO A 3 -29.68 53.31 35.70
C PRO A 3 -28.53 52.60 36.49
N SER A 4 -27.66 51.95 35.71
CA SER A 4 -26.17 52.01 35.68
C SER A 4 -25.36 52.01 36.99
N GLN A 5 -24.51 50.98 37.20
CA GLN A 5 -23.08 50.86 36.82
C GLN A 5 -22.09 51.30 37.91
N PHE A 6 -20.82 50.88 37.74
CA PHE A 6 -19.58 51.13 38.50
C PHE A 6 -19.29 50.07 39.59
N GLY A 7 -18.25 49.23 39.54
CA GLY A 7 -17.03 49.18 38.74
C GLY A 7 -15.79 49.26 39.64
N ALA A 8 -14.95 48.21 39.66
CA ALA A 8 -13.51 48.14 40.01
C ALA A 8 -13.20 46.71 40.56
N LEU A 9 -12.57 45.81 39.81
CA LEU A 9 -11.12 45.68 39.58
C LEU A 9 -10.31 45.25 40.83
N GLN A 10 -10.07 43.94 40.93
CA GLN A 10 -8.92 43.32 41.61
C GLN A 10 -8.72 42.00 40.84
N ARG A 11 -7.74 41.76 39.96
CA ARG A 11 -6.27 41.78 40.05
C ARG A 11 -5.69 40.87 41.14
N ASP A 12 -5.77 39.57 40.88
CA ASP A 12 -4.74 38.57 41.17
C ASP A 12 -4.52 37.80 39.84
N THR A 13 -3.38 37.81 39.13
CA THR A 13 -2.00 37.36 39.43
C THR A 13 -1.91 35.96 40.02
N GLY A 14 -1.98 34.95 39.16
CA GLY A 14 -1.82 33.54 39.54
C GLY A 14 -1.38 32.65 38.37
N SER A 15 -0.14 32.84 37.92
CA SER A 15 0.76 31.83 37.34
C SER A 15 0.21 30.82 36.33
N HIS A 16 0.40 31.14 35.04
CA HIS A 16 0.65 30.13 34.02
C HIS A 16 2.03 29.51 34.27
N SER A 17 2.11 28.18 34.46
CA SER A 17 3.14 27.29 33.87
C SER A 17 3.18 25.92 34.55
N SER A 18 2.82 24.90 33.76
CA SER A 18 3.38 23.53 33.77
C SER A 18 2.53 22.76 32.75
N HIS A 19 2.82 22.82 31.45
CA HIS A 19 3.95 22.16 30.78
C HIS A 19 4.25 20.79 31.41
N GLY A 20 3.55 19.77 30.91
CA GLY A 20 3.68 18.38 31.33
C GLY A 20 3.15 17.45 30.24
N HIS A 21 3.87 17.44 29.12
CA HIS A 21 4.00 16.35 28.16
C HIS A 21 2.78 15.46 27.88
N ARG A 22 2.13 15.79 26.74
CA ARG A 22 1.90 14.88 25.60
C ARG A 22 1.93 13.40 26.00
N PHE A 23 0.79 12.87 26.43
CA PHE A 23 0.64 11.43 26.63
C PHE A 23 1.00 10.73 25.33
N ASN A 24 1.89 9.78 25.50
CA ASN A 24 2.68 9.07 24.51
C ASN A 24 1.82 8.64 23.32
N HIS A 25 2.36 8.89 22.11
CA HIS A 25 1.94 8.19 20.90
C HIS A 25 2.17 6.70 21.12
N GLY A 26 1.17 6.02 21.67
CA GLY A 26 1.04 4.58 21.52
C GLY A 26 0.69 4.33 20.06
N HIS A 27 1.70 4.34 19.18
CA HIS A 27 1.65 3.69 17.87
C HIS A 27 1.45 2.18 18.13
N HIS A 28 0.24 1.81 18.53
CA HIS A 28 -0.15 0.43 18.66
C HIS A 28 -0.46 -0.10 17.27
N HIS A 29 0.59 -0.68 16.68
CA HIS A 29 0.57 -1.88 15.88
C HIS A 29 -0.59 -2.03 14.88
N GLY A 30 -0.23 -1.75 13.63
CA GLY A 30 -0.96 -2.23 12.47
C GLY A 30 -0.11 -2.26 11.21
N GLN A 31 1.23 -2.36 11.31
CA GLN A 31 1.98 -2.86 10.16
C GLN A 31 1.68 -4.35 10.02
N HIS A 32 0.50 -4.66 9.47
CA HIS A 32 0.39 -5.85 8.66
C HIS A 32 1.19 -5.54 7.40
N HIS A 33 2.43 -6.01 7.43
CA HIS A 33 3.25 -6.22 6.24
C HIS A 33 2.33 -6.91 5.25
N GLY A 34 2.00 -6.22 4.16
CA GLY A 34 1.10 -6.74 3.15
C GLY A 34 1.50 -8.18 2.87
N THR A 35 0.55 -9.09 2.95
CA THR A 35 0.67 -10.40 2.30
C THR A 35 0.70 -10.11 0.80
N GLY A 36 1.82 -9.57 0.35
CA GLY A 36 2.03 -9.05 -0.99
C GLY A 36 1.89 -10.25 -1.91
N ARG A 37 0.78 -10.31 -2.64
CA ARG A 37 0.62 -11.33 -3.67
C ARG A 37 1.65 -11.00 -4.74
N TYR A 38 2.58 -11.91 -4.97
CA TYR A 38 3.54 -11.75 -6.04
C TYR A 38 2.85 -12.11 -7.35
N LEU A 39 3.10 -11.32 -8.39
CA LEU A 39 2.65 -11.59 -9.74
C LEU A 39 3.87 -11.73 -10.65
N LEU A 40 3.86 -12.76 -11.48
CA LEU A 40 4.81 -12.93 -12.55
C LEU A 40 4.26 -12.21 -13.79
N ARG A 41 4.89 -11.10 -14.16
CA ARG A 41 4.46 -10.26 -15.28
C ARG A 41 5.31 -10.53 -16.51
N PHE A 42 4.63 -10.83 -17.61
CA PHE A 42 5.18 -10.94 -18.95
C PHE A 42 4.88 -9.64 -19.71
N GLU A 43 5.87 -8.77 -19.88
CA GLU A 43 5.71 -7.54 -20.67
C GLU A 43 5.81 -7.82 -22.16
N SER A 44 4.89 -7.28 -22.96
CA SER A 44 5.00 -7.38 -24.42
C SER A 44 6.15 -6.49 -24.91
N LEU A 45 7.04 -7.05 -25.72
CA LEU A 45 8.16 -6.30 -26.32
C LEU A 45 7.68 -5.32 -27.40
N PHE A 46 6.54 -5.62 -28.03
CA PHE A 46 5.99 -4.84 -29.15
C PHE A 46 4.98 -3.79 -28.71
N HIS A 47 4.30 -3.99 -27.58
CA HIS A 47 3.23 -3.11 -27.11
C HIS A 47 3.47 -2.73 -25.65
N ALA A 48 4.17 -1.62 -25.43
CA ALA A 48 4.38 -1.06 -24.10
C ALA A 48 3.03 -0.85 -23.38
N GLY A 49 2.89 -1.43 -22.19
CA GLY A 49 1.66 -1.38 -21.38
C GLY A 49 0.73 -2.58 -21.54
N ARG A 50 0.94 -3.48 -22.51
CA ARG A 50 0.28 -4.78 -22.56
C ARG A 50 1.17 -5.86 -21.96
N GLY A 51 0.58 -6.73 -21.17
CA GLY A 51 1.29 -7.84 -20.55
C GLY A 51 0.32 -8.80 -19.88
N LEU A 52 0.78 -10.02 -19.67
CA LEU A 52 0.06 -11.03 -18.91
C LEU A 52 0.67 -11.10 -17.51
N SER A 53 -0.19 -11.03 -16.49
CA SER A 53 0.24 -11.15 -15.10
C SER A 53 -0.41 -12.38 -14.49
N PHE A 54 0.41 -13.24 -13.90
CA PHE A 54 -0.06 -14.47 -13.27
C PHE A 54 0.30 -14.50 -11.79
N PRO A 55 -0.57 -15.01 -10.91
CA PRO A 55 -0.22 -15.20 -9.49
C PRO A 55 0.98 -16.13 -9.37
N CYS A 56 1.98 -15.69 -8.60
CA CYS A 56 3.19 -16.46 -8.32
C CYS A 56 3.60 -16.32 -6.85
N ASP A 57 4.55 -17.15 -6.44
CA ASP A 57 5.21 -17.01 -5.14
C ASP A 57 6.33 -15.95 -5.18
N GLU A 58 6.95 -15.68 -4.03
CA GLU A 58 8.10 -14.77 -3.90
C GLU A 58 9.31 -15.17 -4.76
N ARG A 59 9.38 -16.43 -5.20
CA ARG A 59 10.44 -16.99 -6.04
C ARG A 59 10.10 -16.89 -7.52
N GLY A 60 8.91 -16.38 -7.87
CA GLY A 60 8.41 -16.28 -9.25
C GLY A 60 7.84 -17.58 -9.80
N GLN A 61 7.56 -18.58 -8.96
CA GLN A 61 6.91 -19.81 -9.38
C GLN A 61 5.41 -19.60 -9.45
N VAL A 62 4.86 -19.79 -10.65
CA VAL A 62 3.43 -19.76 -10.89
C VAL A 62 2.84 -21.12 -10.57
N THR A 63 1.90 -21.16 -9.63
CA THR A 63 1.17 -22.39 -9.29
C THR A 63 0.09 -22.65 -10.32
N LEU A 64 0.40 -23.48 -11.33
CA LEU A 64 -0.51 -23.85 -12.41
C LEU A 64 -1.84 -24.43 -11.92
N ASP A 65 -1.84 -25.10 -10.76
CA ASP A 65 -3.03 -25.71 -10.15
C ASP A 65 -4.03 -24.65 -9.63
N LEU A 66 -3.53 -23.46 -9.30
CA LEU A 66 -4.36 -22.32 -8.88
C LEU A 66 -4.87 -21.50 -10.08
N LEU A 67 -4.44 -21.83 -11.30
CA LEU A 67 -4.87 -21.16 -12.52
C LEU A 67 -6.07 -21.87 -13.14
N SER A 68 -6.97 -21.09 -13.75
CA SER A 68 -7.98 -21.63 -14.66
C SER A 68 -7.33 -22.17 -15.94
N GLU A 69 -8.02 -23.06 -16.67
CA GLU A 69 -7.49 -23.69 -17.89
C GLU A 69 -6.97 -22.65 -18.90
N GLN A 70 -7.77 -21.62 -19.20
CA GLN A 70 -7.37 -20.52 -20.09
C GLN A 70 -6.11 -19.77 -19.60
N ALA A 71 -5.98 -19.55 -18.29
CA ALA A 71 -4.84 -18.85 -17.72
C ALA A 71 -3.57 -19.72 -17.80
N ARG A 72 -3.70 -21.03 -17.61
CA ARG A 72 -2.61 -21.99 -17.81
C ARG A 72 -2.17 -22.05 -19.26
N GLU A 73 -3.09 -22.07 -20.22
CA GLU A 73 -2.76 -22.01 -21.65
C GLU A 73 -2.02 -20.72 -21.99
N ASN A 74 -2.52 -19.57 -21.53
CA ASN A 74 -1.88 -18.27 -21.74
C ASN A 74 -0.48 -18.22 -21.12
N TYR A 75 -0.28 -18.80 -19.93
CA TYR A 75 1.02 -18.87 -19.27
C TYR A 75 2.02 -19.74 -20.05
N LEU A 76 1.60 -20.91 -20.52
CA LEU A 76 2.45 -21.80 -21.32
C LEU A 76 2.82 -21.15 -22.65
N PHE A 77 1.86 -20.50 -23.31
CA PHE A 77 2.10 -19.71 -24.52
C PHE A 77 3.11 -18.60 -24.24
N ALA A 78 2.85 -17.75 -23.24
CA ALA A 78 3.73 -16.64 -22.89
C ALA A 78 5.16 -17.10 -22.59
N ARG A 79 5.34 -18.22 -21.86
CA ARG A 79 6.66 -18.83 -21.61
C ARG A 79 7.37 -19.30 -22.88
N ALA A 80 6.63 -19.85 -23.84
CA ALA A 80 7.20 -20.36 -25.09
C ALA A 80 7.73 -19.23 -25.99
N VAL A 81 7.11 -18.05 -25.93
CA VAL A 81 7.47 -16.88 -26.75
C VAL A 81 8.26 -15.81 -25.97
N VAL A 82 8.80 -16.13 -24.79
CA VAL A 82 9.74 -15.25 -24.07
C VAL A 82 11.00 -15.04 -24.90
N GLY A 83 11.43 -13.78 -25.02
CA GLY A 83 12.55 -13.36 -25.87
C GLY A 83 12.16 -13.15 -27.33
N HIS A 84 10.92 -13.49 -27.72
CA HIS A 84 10.39 -13.25 -29.06
C HIS A 84 9.24 -12.24 -29.05
N GLU A 85 8.15 -12.52 -28.32
CA GLU A 85 6.98 -11.63 -28.20
C GLU A 85 6.85 -10.97 -26.83
N TYR A 86 7.28 -11.69 -25.78
CA TYR A 86 7.29 -11.20 -24.41
C TYR A 86 8.72 -11.09 -23.88
N ALA A 87 8.95 -10.12 -22.99
CA ALA A 87 10.21 -9.97 -22.27
C ALA A 87 10.38 -11.10 -21.25
N THR A 88 11.59 -11.23 -20.70
CA THR A 88 11.85 -12.10 -19.54
C THR A 88 10.85 -11.74 -18.42
N PRO A 89 10.12 -12.73 -17.87
CA PRO A 89 9.10 -12.45 -16.89
C PRO A 89 9.72 -11.88 -15.62
N VAL A 90 9.07 -10.87 -15.05
CA VAL A 90 9.53 -10.19 -13.84
C VAL A 90 8.56 -10.45 -12.70
N VAL A 91 9.11 -10.78 -11.53
CA VAL A 91 8.33 -10.92 -10.30
C VAL A 91 8.04 -9.53 -9.77
N GLN A 92 6.77 -9.17 -9.71
CA GLN A 92 6.30 -7.93 -9.13
C GLN A 92 5.52 -8.21 -7.86
N ARG A 93 5.71 -7.38 -6.86
CA ARG A 93 4.81 -7.36 -5.71
C ARG A 93 3.55 -6.58 -6.10
N CYS A 94 2.37 -7.15 -5.84
CA CYS A 94 1.18 -6.33 -5.65
C CYS A 94 1.34 -5.57 -4.34
N ASP A 95 2.04 -4.44 -4.40
CA ASP A 95 1.79 -3.37 -3.44
C ASP A 95 0.44 -2.77 -3.84
N GLU A 96 -0.48 -2.69 -2.88
CA GLU A 96 -1.83 -2.14 -3.06
C GLU A 96 -1.79 -0.63 -3.24
#